data_AF-A0AAW5VB34-F1
#
_entry.id   AF-A0AAW5VB34-F1
#
_cell.length_a   1.000
_cell.length_b   1.000
_cell.length_c   1.000
_cell.angle_alpha   90.00
_cell.angle_beta   90.00
_cell.angle_gamma   90.00
#
_symmetry.space_group_name_H-M   'P 1'
#
loop_
_entity.id
_entity.type
_entity.pdbx_description
1 polymer ?
#
loop_
_entity_poly.entity_id
_entity_poly.type
_entity_poly.pdbx_seq_one_letter_code
_entity_poly.pdbx_strand_id
1 'polypeptide(L)'
;MTRIIGLQSFLISNLEKINKELKFPLVKGKTRKGHSEYTFEGINERLSLFVSMNEADIWYSLGEERRDLLFDLSIDTKFTYGKGYYCGECKSPVYKSEFQLYISHFLEDLQKLQTNYFKPNHYLFFKGSKSGGFFYTQIKKLADLKKLYSENRLKHPRDQMELIAIEKITF
;
A
#
# COMPACT_ATOMS: atom_id res chain seq x y z
N MET A 1 0.20 18.57 26.61
CA MET A 1 0.93 17.62 25.74
C MET A 1 -0.13 16.88 24.92
N THR A 2 -0.24 17.13 23.63
CA THR A 2 -1.26 16.47 22.79
C THR A 2 -0.80 15.05 22.50
N ARG A 3 -1.60 14.04 22.87
CA ARG A 3 -1.28 12.62 22.69
C ARG A 3 -1.32 12.29 21.19
N ILE A 4 -0.22 11.81 20.63
CA ILE A 4 -0.18 11.25 19.27
C ILE A 4 -1.03 9.98 19.29
N ILE A 5 -2.04 9.92 18.43
CA ILE A 5 -2.96 8.78 18.31
C ILE A 5 -2.26 7.65 17.57
N GLY A 6 -1.52 7.99 16.51
CA GLY A 6 -0.86 7.01 15.63
C GLY A 6 -1.85 6.38 14.64
N LEU A 7 -1.32 6.02 13.48
CA LEU A 7 -2.07 5.52 12.33
C LEU A 7 -2.81 4.21 12.64
N GLN A 8 -2.17 3.26 13.33
CA GLN A 8 -2.81 2.02 13.76
C GLN A 8 -4.05 2.27 14.62
N SER A 9 -3.97 3.16 15.62
CA SER A 9 -5.12 3.44 16.48
C SER A 9 -6.20 4.21 15.74
N PHE A 10 -5.82 5.15 14.86
CA PHE A 10 -6.76 5.79 13.94
C PHE A 10 -7.55 4.76 13.13
N LEU A 11 -6.87 3.80 12.49
CA LEU A 11 -7.52 2.78 11.67
C LEU A 11 -8.41 1.87 12.50
N ILE A 12 -7.94 1.37 13.65
CA ILE A 12 -8.72 0.50 14.54
C ILE A 12 -10.01 1.21 15.01
N SER A 13 -9.91 2.46 15.46
CA SER A 13 -11.06 3.19 16.00
C SER A 13 -12.06 3.64 14.94
N ASN A 14 -11.69 3.62 13.66
CA ASN A 14 -12.52 4.15 12.57
C ASN A 14 -12.78 3.14 11.45
N LEU A 15 -12.42 1.87 11.63
CA LEU A 15 -12.47 0.84 10.59
C LEU A 15 -13.84 0.74 9.91
N GLU A 16 -14.93 0.77 10.69
CA GLU A 16 -16.29 0.70 10.14
C GLU A 16 -16.65 1.90 9.25
N LYS A 17 -16.18 3.10 9.61
CA LYS A 17 -16.42 4.31 8.81
C LYS A 17 -15.57 4.28 7.55
N ILE A 18 -14.29 3.95 7.70
CA ILE A 18 -13.35 3.81 6.59
C ILE A 18 -13.85 2.77 5.57
N ASN A 19 -14.33 1.61 6.03
CA ASN A 19 -14.82 0.55 5.15
C ASN A 19 -16.04 0.96 4.31
N LYS A 20 -16.83 1.96 4.73
CA LYS A 20 -17.93 2.50 3.91
C LYS A 20 -17.42 3.31 2.71
N GLU A 21 -16.18 3.79 2.76
CA GLU A 21 -15.56 4.60 1.71
C GLU A 21 -14.59 3.80 0.82
N LEU A 22 -14.31 2.54 1.18
CA LEU A 22 -13.43 1.67 0.42
C LEU A 22 -14.24 0.79 -0.53
N LYS A 23 -13.74 0.62 -1.76
CA LYS A 23 -14.33 -0.30 -2.73
C LYS A 23 -14.15 -1.76 -2.29
N PHE A 24 -12.99 -2.07 -1.73
CA PHE A 24 -12.64 -3.35 -1.13
C PHE A 24 -12.40 -3.10 0.36
N PRO A 25 -13.40 -3.37 1.22
CA PRO A 25 -13.29 -3.18 2.66
C PRO A 25 -12.10 -3.92 3.27
N LEU A 26 -11.57 -3.38 4.37
CA LEU A 26 -10.51 -4.02 5.13
C LEU A 26 -11.10 -4.98 6.17
N VAL A 27 -10.63 -6.23 6.15
CA VAL A 27 -10.94 -7.24 7.17
C VAL A 27 -9.75 -7.35 8.11
N LYS A 28 -9.99 -7.17 9.40
CA LYS A 28 -8.93 -7.22 10.41
C LYS A 28 -8.37 -8.64 10.54
N GLY A 29 -7.08 -8.78 10.30
CA GLY A 29 -6.30 -9.99 10.51
C GLY A 29 -5.66 -10.05 11.89
N LYS A 30 -4.52 -10.74 11.99
CA LYS A 30 -3.79 -10.90 13.25
C LYS A 30 -2.98 -9.64 13.55
N THR A 31 -2.89 -9.28 14.82
CA THR A 31 -1.94 -8.24 15.28
C THR A 31 -0.71 -8.93 15.83
N ARG A 32 0.48 -8.55 15.36
CA ARG A 32 1.77 -9.12 15.79
C ARG A 32 2.81 -8.00 15.93
N LYS A 33 3.58 -8.02 17.03
CA LYS A 33 4.71 -7.10 17.25
C LYS A 33 4.41 -5.62 16.95
N GLY A 34 3.28 -5.09 17.44
CA GLY A 34 2.89 -3.69 17.23
C GLY A 34 2.31 -3.37 15.84
N HIS A 35 2.16 -4.36 14.96
CA HIS A 35 1.58 -4.18 13.64
C HIS A 35 0.22 -4.88 13.56
N SER A 36 -0.79 -4.17 13.06
CA SER A 36 -2.09 -4.75 12.71
C SER A 36 -2.11 -5.09 11.23
N GLU A 37 -2.41 -6.34 10.93
CA GLU A 37 -2.62 -6.83 9.57
C GLU A 37 -4.10 -6.70 9.18
N TYR A 38 -4.34 -6.33 7.94
CA TYR A 38 -5.67 -6.24 7.33
C TYR A 38 -5.62 -6.87 5.94
N THR A 39 -6.60 -7.70 5.61
CA THR A 39 -6.80 -8.19 4.24
C THR A 39 -7.84 -7.33 3.54
N PHE A 40 -7.85 -7.36 2.22
CA PHE A 40 -8.85 -6.67 1.40
C PHE A 40 -9.96 -7.67 1.04
N GLU A 41 -11.18 -7.38 1.45
CA GLU A 41 -12.35 -8.22 1.12
C GLU A 41 -12.58 -8.22 -0.39
N GLY A 42 -12.80 -9.42 -0.97
CA GLY A 42 -13.00 -9.57 -2.40
C GLY A 42 -11.76 -9.27 -3.24
N ILE A 43 -10.56 -9.41 -2.68
CA ILE A 43 -9.29 -9.33 -3.39
C ILE A 43 -8.44 -10.56 -3.03
N ASN A 44 -7.48 -10.92 -3.88
CA ASN A 44 -6.48 -11.95 -3.61
C ASN A 44 -5.99 -11.93 -2.14
N GLU A 45 -6.19 -13.05 -1.43
CA GLU A 45 -5.89 -13.21 0.00
C GLU A 45 -4.42 -12.96 0.36
N ARG A 46 -3.51 -13.00 -0.62
CA ARG A 46 -2.09 -12.74 -0.44
C ARG A 46 -1.74 -11.26 -0.35
N LEU A 47 -2.68 -10.36 -0.62
CA LEU A 47 -2.53 -8.92 -0.44
C LEU A 47 -2.95 -8.54 0.98
N SER A 48 -2.05 -7.87 1.70
CA SER A 48 -2.33 -7.45 3.07
C SER A 48 -1.74 -6.07 3.34
N LEU A 49 -2.53 -5.25 4.04
CA LEU A 49 -2.11 -3.98 4.60
C LEU A 49 -1.60 -4.22 6.02
N PHE A 50 -0.36 -3.81 6.30
CA PHE A 50 0.24 -3.82 7.62
C PHE A 50 0.34 -2.40 8.14
N VAL A 51 -0.20 -2.15 9.33
CA VAL A 51 -0.23 -0.80 9.92
C VAL A 51 0.40 -0.80 11.31
N SER A 52 1.35 0.11 11.52
CA SER A 52 1.99 0.39 12.81
C SER A 52 1.65 1.82 13.27
N MET A 53 2.42 2.37 14.22
CA MET A 53 2.17 3.72 14.72
C MET A 53 2.28 4.79 13.62
N ASN A 54 3.27 4.67 12.73
CA ASN A 54 3.53 5.65 11.67
C ASN A 54 3.69 4.99 10.28
N GLU A 55 3.71 3.66 10.21
CA GLU A 55 3.92 2.93 8.97
C GLU A 55 2.61 2.31 8.50
N ALA A 56 2.41 2.31 7.19
CA ALA A 56 1.33 1.59 6.54
C ALA A 56 1.80 1.06 5.20
N ASP A 57 1.92 -0.25 5.09
CA ASP A 57 2.48 -0.87 3.90
C ASP A 57 1.54 -1.92 3.34
N ILE A 58 1.43 -1.97 2.01
CA ILE A 58 0.74 -3.06 1.32
C ILE A 58 1.78 -4.03 0.81
N TRP A 59 1.69 -5.25 1.30
CA TRP A 59 2.58 -6.35 0.97
C TRP A 59 1.85 -7.42 0.15
N TYR A 60 2.61 -8.08 -0.72
CA TYR A 60 2.19 -9.33 -1.36
C TYR A 60 2.93 -10.51 -0.75
N SER A 61 2.20 -11.50 -0.25
CA SER A 61 2.77 -12.70 0.39
C SER A 61 2.86 -13.88 -0.58
N LEU A 62 4.08 -14.30 -0.91
CA LEU A 62 4.39 -15.50 -1.68
C LEU A 62 4.75 -16.65 -0.73
N GLY A 63 3.77 -17.09 0.08
CA GLY A 63 3.95 -18.11 1.11
C GLY A 63 4.28 -17.55 2.50
N GLU A 64 4.60 -18.44 3.45
CA GLU A 64 4.73 -18.08 4.88
C GLU A 64 5.94 -17.18 5.19
N GLU A 65 7.04 -17.35 4.47
CA GLU A 65 8.31 -16.66 4.78
C GLU A 65 8.61 -15.47 3.86
N ARG A 66 7.82 -15.28 2.80
CA ARG A 66 8.22 -14.36 1.72
C ARG A 66 7.15 -13.35 1.44
N ARG A 67 7.51 -12.08 1.63
CA ARG A 67 6.66 -10.93 1.34
C ARG A 67 7.45 -9.92 0.54
N ASP A 68 6.74 -9.21 -0.32
CA ASP A 68 7.31 -8.12 -1.09
C ASP A 68 6.44 -6.87 -0.98
N LEU A 69 7.11 -5.73 -0.79
CA LEU A 69 6.46 -4.44 -0.59
C LEU A 69 5.94 -3.93 -1.93
N LEU A 70 4.63 -3.76 -2.04
CA LEU A 70 4.02 -3.20 -3.24
C LEU A 70 3.89 -1.68 -3.16
N PHE A 71 3.38 -1.19 -2.03
CA PHE A 71 3.09 0.21 -1.82
C PHE A 71 3.39 0.61 -0.38
N ASP A 72 4.08 1.73 -0.24
CA ASP A 72 4.29 2.42 1.02
C ASP A 72 3.25 3.55 1.12
N LEU A 73 2.42 3.50 2.15
CA LEU A 73 1.39 4.48 2.51
C LEU A 73 1.72 5.12 3.88
N SER A 74 2.95 4.97 4.35
CA SER A 74 3.41 5.51 5.62
C SER A 74 3.38 7.03 5.61
N ILE A 75 3.16 7.63 6.79
CA ILE A 75 3.08 9.09 6.92
C ILE A 75 4.04 9.51 8.03
N ASP A 76 5.03 10.34 7.66
CA ASP A 76 5.87 11.03 8.65
C ASP A 76 5.08 12.15 9.33
N THR A 77 4.26 11.81 10.31
CA THR A 77 3.43 12.79 11.02
C THR A 77 4.27 13.72 11.89
N LYS A 78 4.19 15.03 11.62
CA LYS A 78 4.81 16.08 12.43
C LYS A 78 3.76 16.98 13.07
N PHE A 79 4.11 17.59 14.19
CA PHE A 79 3.28 18.57 14.90
C PHE A 79 4.09 19.82 15.23
N THR A 80 3.47 20.99 15.07
CA THR A 80 4.04 22.25 15.54
C THR A 80 3.00 23.00 16.38
N TYR A 81 3.40 23.35 17.60
CA TYR A 81 2.53 24.06 18.55
C TYR A 81 2.03 25.37 17.93
N GLY A 82 0.71 25.60 18.03
CA GLY A 82 0.04 26.76 17.44
C GLY A 82 -0.18 26.71 15.92
N LYS A 83 0.43 25.76 15.18
CA LYS A 83 0.25 25.59 13.73
C LYS A 83 -0.60 24.37 13.36
N GLY A 84 -0.39 23.24 14.02
CA GLY A 84 -1.13 21.99 13.75
C GLY A 84 -0.24 20.83 13.30
N TYR A 85 -0.87 19.85 12.65
CA TYR A 85 -0.27 18.60 12.18
C TYR A 85 0.04 18.66 10.68
N TYR A 86 1.11 18.02 10.22
CA TYR A 86 1.47 17.99 8.80
C TYR A 86 2.29 16.74 8.46
N CYS A 87 2.33 16.37 7.18
CA CYS A 87 3.26 15.36 6.66
C CYS A 87 4.66 15.96 6.56
N GLY A 88 5.66 15.33 7.16
CA GLY A 88 7.05 15.80 7.21
C GLY A 88 7.70 15.91 5.84
N GLU A 89 7.32 15.04 4.92
CA GLU A 89 7.81 15.06 3.53
C GLU A 89 7.17 16.19 2.72
N CYS A 90 5.84 16.34 2.81
CA CYS A 90 5.10 17.34 2.04
C CYS A 90 5.21 18.75 2.63
N LYS A 91 5.33 18.86 3.96
CA LYS A 91 5.33 20.09 4.78
C LYS A 91 4.04 20.93 4.73
N SER A 92 3.18 20.71 3.75
CA SER A 92 1.91 21.39 3.52
C SER A 92 0.93 20.43 2.83
N PRO A 93 -0.39 20.52 3.09
CA PRO A 93 -1.05 21.48 3.98
C PRO A 93 -0.91 21.12 5.47
N VAL A 94 -1.25 22.08 6.34
CA VAL A 94 -1.27 21.89 7.80
C VAL A 94 -2.71 21.66 8.25
N TYR A 95 -2.92 20.61 9.05
CA TYR A 95 -4.20 20.13 9.53
C TYR A 95 -4.43 20.47 11.00
N LYS A 96 -5.69 20.66 11.38
CA LYS A 96 -6.05 20.98 12.77
C LYS A 96 -5.92 19.78 13.70
N SER A 97 -6.00 18.56 13.15
CA SER A 97 -5.86 17.32 13.91
C SER A 97 -5.13 16.25 13.11
N GLU A 98 -4.52 15.31 13.83
CA GLU A 98 -3.89 14.11 13.28
C GLU A 98 -4.89 13.26 12.47
N PHE A 99 -6.15 13.24 12.89
CA PHE A 99 -7.23 12.57 12.18
C PHE A 99 -7.42 13.13 10.76
N GLN A 100 -7.44 14.45 10.60
CA GLN A 100 -7.59 15.08 9.29
C GLN A 100 -6.40 14.78 8.37
N LEU A 101 -5.18 14.75 8.94
CA LEU A 101 -3.99 14.34 8.21
C LEU A 101 -4.13 12.91 7.68
N TYR A 102 -4.55 11.95 8.52
CA TYR A 102 -4.72 10.55 8.11
C TYR A 102 -5.84 10.31 7.11
N ILE A 103 -6.94 11.05 7.20
CA ILE A 103 -7.97 11.01 6.16
C ILE A 103 -7.37 11.49 4.83
N SER A 104 -6.69 12.63 4.83
CA SER A 104 -6.23 13.26 3.60
C SER A 104 -5.05 12.56 2.92
N HIS A 105 -4.17 11.90 3.68
CA HIS A 105 -3.01 11.22 3.11
C HIS A 105 -3.27 9.71 3.02
N PHE A 106 -3.52 9.05 4.15
CA PHE A 106 -3.61 7.59 4.16
C PHE A 106 -4.88 7.07 3.49
N LEU A 107 -6.06 7.57 3.89
CA LEU A 107 -7.33 7.05 3.34
C LEU A 107 -7.47 7.41 1.86
N GLU A 108 -7.20 8.66 1.48
CA GLU A 108 -7.25 9.07 0.07
C GLU A 108 -6.29 8.26 -0.80
N ASP A 109 -5.06 8.00 -0.35
CA ASP A 109 -4.10 7.24 -1.16
C ASP A 109 -4.46 5.76 -1.22
N LEU A 110 -5.01 5.19 -0.14
CA LEU A 110 -5.57 3.84 -0.16
C LEU A 110 -6.73 3.74 -1.17
N GLN A 111 -7.64 4.72 -1.21
CA GLN A 111 -8.74 4.78 -2.18
C GLN A 111 -8.24 4.93 -3.62
N LYS A 112 -7.28 5.83 -3.85
CA LYS A 112 -6.63 6.01 -5.16
C LYS A 112 -5.97 4.72 -5.61
N LEU A 113 -5.30 4.01 -4.71
CA LEU A 113 -4.63 2.74 -5.01
C LEU A 113 -5.64 1.67 -5.41
N GLN A 114 -6.69 1.45 -4.61
CA GLN A 114 -7.75 0.50 -4.97
C GLN A 114 -8.38 0.86 -6.32
N THR A 115 -8.59 2.15 -6.56
CA THR A 115 -9.11 2.64 -7.83
C THR A 115 -8.13 2.39 -8.96
N ASN A 116 -6.83 2.57 -8.79
CA ASN A 116 -5.88 2.51 -9.90
C ASN A 116 -5.42 1.09 -10.21
N TYR A 117 -5.22 0.26 -9.19
CA TYR A 117 -4.54 -1.03 -9.31
C TYR A 117 -5.47 -2.23 -9.12
N PHE A 118 -6.52 -2.11 -8.29
CA PHE A 118 -7.47 -3.20 -8.03
C PHE A 118 -8.62 -3.16 -9.04
N LYS A 119 -8.25 -3.35 -10.31
CA LYS A 119 -9.14 -3.34 -11.48
C LYS A 119 -8.92 -4.58 -12.36
N PRO A 120 -9.94 -4.96 -13.17
CA PRO A 120 -9.74 -5.90 -14.26
C PRO A 120 -8.55 -5.50 -15.14
N ASN A 121 -7.89 -6.49 -15.73
CA ASN A 121 -6.72 -6.35 -16.60
C ASN A 121 -5.43 -5.84 -15.93
N HIS A 122 -5.44 -5.69 -14.60
CA HIS A 122 -4.22 -5.51 -13.81
C HIS A 122 -3.72 -6.85 -13.27
N TYR A 123 -2.40 -7.00 -13.29
CA TYR A 123 -1.70 -8.21 -12.92
C TYR A 123 -0.52 -7.87 -12.02
N LEU A 124 -0.16 -8.81 -11.15
CA LEU A 124 1.07 -8.81 -10.38
C LEU A 124 2.18 -9.36 -11.27
N PHE A 125 3.23 -8.57 -11.44
CA PHE A 125 4.42 -8.92 -12.20
C PHE A 125 5.57 -9.15 -11.25
N PHE A 126 6.11 -10.36 -11.29
CA PHE A 126 7.28 -10.73 -10.49
C PHE A 126 8.50 -10.65 -11.39
N LYS A 127 9.35 -9.64 -11.15
CA LYS A 127 10.59 -9.42 -11.90
C LYS A 127 11.78 -9.68 -11.01
N GLY A 128 12.80 -10.38 -11.48
CA GLY A 128 13.90 -10.78 -10.60
C GLY A 128 14.99 -11.58 -11.28
N SER A 129 15.86 -12.15 -10.45
CA SER A 129 16.80 -13.19 -10.88
C SER A 129 16.30 -14.55 -10.40
N LYS A 130 16.16 -15.51 -11.31
CA LYS A 130 15.80 -16.90 -10.97
C LYS A 130 16.83 -17.56 -10.04
N SER A 131 18.10 -17.18 -10.14
CA SER A 131 19.20 -17.77 -9.36
C SER A 131 19.46 -17.09 -8.03
N GLY A 132 19.04 -15.82 -7.85
CA GLY A 132 19.40 -15.02 -6.68
C GLY A 132 18.34 -14.94 -5.58
N GLY A 133 17.11 -15.41 -5.83
CA GLY A 133 16.03 -15.24 -4.85
C GLY A 133 15.64 -13.78 -4.58
N PHE A 134 15.96 -12.88 -5.50
CA PHE A 134 15.47 -11.51 -5.47
C PHE A 134 14.40 -11.36 -6.54
N PHE A 135 13.18 -11.05 -6.12
CA PHE A 135 12.15 -10.58 -7.01
C PHE A 135 11.54 -9.30 -6.45
N TYR A 136 10.97 -8.54 -7.35
CA TYR A 136 10.22 -7.34 -7.09
C TYR A 136 8.89 -7.45 -7.81
N THR A 137 7.85 -7.04 -7.11
CA THR A 137 6.47 -7.22 -7.50
C THR A 137 5.88 -5.86 -7.84
N GLN A 138 5.21 -5.79 -8.98
CA GLN A 138 4.49 -4.59 -9.40
C GLN A 138 3.09 -4.95 -9.86
N ILE A 139 2.14 -4.06 -9.61
CA ILE A 139 0.86 -4.13 -10.30
C ILE A 139 0.92 -3.27 -11.56
N LYS A 140 0.73 -3.87 -12.73
CA LYS A 140 0.64 -3.16 -14.03
C LYS A 140 -0.51 -3.71 -14.87
N LYS A 141 -0.88 -2.98 -15.94
CA LYS A 141 -1.78 -3.51 -16.96
C LYS A 141 -1.04 -4.50 -17.85
N LEU A 142 -1.71 -5.56 -18.27
CA LEU A 142 -1.11 -6.54 -19.19
C LEU A 142 -0.70 -5.93 -20.54
N ALA A 143 -1.46 -4.95 -21.04
CA ALA A 143 -1.15 -4.26 -22.29
C ALA A 143 0.18 -3.45 -22.20
N ASP A 144 0.47 -2.86 -21.04
CA ASP A 144 1.69 -2.09 -20.83
C ASP A 144 2.93 -2.99 -20.90
N LEU A 145 2.80 -4.25 -20.48
CA LEU A 145 3.85 -5.26 -20.60
C LEU A 145 4.19 -5.55 -22.06
N LYS A 146 3.17 -5.83 -22.88
CA LYS A 146 3.36 -6.12 -24.32
C LYS A 146 4.09 -4.96 -24.99
N LYS A 147 3.68 -3.74 -24.67
CA LYS A 147 4.30 -2.50 -25.19
C LYS A 147 5.76 -2.34 -24.73
N LEU A 148 6.04 -2.57 -23.45
CA LEU A 148 7.40 -2.45 -22.90
C LEU A 148 8.40 -3.40 -23.57
N TYR A 149 8.00 -4.66 -23.79
CA TYR A 149 8.84 -5.63 -24.48
C TYR A 149 8.93 -5.40 -25.99
N SER A 150 7.85 -4.96 -26.65
CA SER A 150 7.87 -4.71 -28.10
C SER A 150 8.68 -3.47 -28.48
N GLU A 151 8.70 -2.44 -27.61
CA GLU A 151 9.38 -1.17 -27.90
C GLU A 151 10.85 -1.13 -27.44
N ASN A 152 11.34 -2.16 -26.74
CA ASN A 152 12.66 -2.20 -26.09
C ASN A 152 12.95 -0.95 -25.21
N ARG A 153 11.90 -0.37 -24.62
CA ARG A 153 11.94 0.88 -23.82
C ARG A 153 11.93 0.60 -22.33
N LEU A 154 12.76 -0.34 -21.88
CA LEU A 154 12.92 -0.66 -20.46
C LEU A 154 13.87 0.37 -19.82
N LYS A 155 13.35 1.58 -19.53
CA LYS A 155 14.16 2.67 -18.97
C LYS A 155 14.46 2.50 -17.47
N HIS A 156 13.57 1.87 -16.72
CA HIS A 156 13.77 1.64 -15.29
C HIS A 156 14.61 0.37 -15.09
N PRO A 157 15.64 0.36 -14.20
CA PRO A 157 16.42 -0.84 -13.92
C PRO A 157 15.56 -2.04 -13.49
N ARG A 158 14.50 -1.79 -12.70
CA ARG A 158 13.52 -2.80 -12.31
C ARG A 158 12.74 -3.36 -13.50
N ASP A 159 12.53 -2.55 -14.54
CA ASP A 159 11.86 -3.00 -15.75
C ASP A 159 12.74 -3.87 -16.65
N GLN A 160 14.07 -3.75 -16.53
CA GLN A 160 15.08 -4.54 -17.25
C GLN A 160 15.33 -5.94 -16.64
N MET A 161 14.83 -6.19 -15.43
CA MET A 161 14.94 -7.50 -14.79
C MET A 161 14.08 -8.55 -15.49
N GLU A 162 14.49 -9.82 -15.41
CA GLU A 162 13.75 -10.91 -16.03
C GLU A 162 12.36 -11.05 -15.42
N LEU A 163 11.35 -11.21 -16.27
CA LEU A 163 10.01 -11.57 -15.82
C LEU A 163 10.00 -13.05 -15.41
N ILE A 164 9.68 -13.30 -14.14
CA ILE A 164 9.62 -14.64 -13.55
C ILE A 164 8.21 -15.19 -13.65
N ALA A 165 7.20 -14.40 -13.26
CA ALA A 165 5.81 -14.83 -13.23
C ALA A 165 4.87 -13.63 -13.42
N ILE A 166 3.64 -13.94 -13.83
CA ILE A 166 2.51 -13.01 -13.87
C ILE A 166 1.35 -13.69 -13.15
N GLU A 167 0.76 -13.02 -12.17
CA GLU A 167 -0.45 -13.48 -11.50
C GLU A 167 -1.59 -12.47 -11.70
N LYS A 168 -2.81 -12.98 -11.87
CA LYS A 168 -4.01 -12.14 -12.01
C LYS A 168 -4.43 -11.66 -10.63
N ILE A 169 -4.82 -10.39 -10.52
CA ILE A 169 -5.56 -9.92 -9.34
C ILE A 169 -6.99 -10.45 -9.46
N THR A 170 -7.39 -11.27 -8.49
CA THR A 170 -8.74 -11.83 -8.39
C THR A 170 -9.65 -10.89 -7.60
N PHE A 171 -10.92 -10.85 -8.00
CA PHE A 171 -12.00 -10.05 -7.40
C PHE A 171 -13.20 -10.95 -7.14
#